data_AF-A0A958DGA2-F1
#
_entry.id   AF-A0A958DGA2-F1
#
_cell.length_a   1.000
_cell.length_b   1.000
_cell.length_c   1.000
_cell.angle_alpha   90.00
_cell.angle_beta   90.00
_cell.angle_gamma   90.00
#
_symmetry.space_group_name_H-M   'P 1'
#
loop_
_entity.id
_entity.type
_entity.pdbx_description
1 polymer ?
#
loop_
_entity_poly.entity_id
_entity_poly.type
_entity_poly.pdbx_seq_one_letter_code
_entity_poly.pdbx_strand_id
1 'polypeptide(L)' 'MVIVETSVFTRQVQKLLSDDEYRELQVALINDPGMGQIIVGSGGLRKVRWRGSGRGKSGGTRAIYYWSVSPDQLLMLLIY' A
#
# COMPACT_ATOMS: atom_id res chain seq x y z
N MET A 1 8.44 1.71 12.27
CA MET A 1 7.12 1.51 11.69
C MET A 1 6.83 0.04 11.43
N VAL A 2 5.66 -0.44 11.87
CA VAL A 2 5.20 -1.83 11.66
C VAL A 2 4.12 -1.86 10.58
N ILE A 3 4.20 -2.81 9.64
CA ILE A 3 3.15 -3.05 8.65
C ILE A 3 2.21 -4.13 9.17
N VAL A 4 0.90 -3.84 9.14
CA VAL A 4 -0.15 -4.79 9.52
C VAL A 4 -1.10 -4.94 8.35
N GLU A 5 -1.34 -6.17 7.92
CA GLU A 5 -2.18 -6.46 6.77
C GLU A 5 -3.54 -7.03 7.19
N THR A 6 -4.59 -6.63 6.49
CA THR A 6 -5.84 -7.39 6.55
C THR A 6 -5.68 -8.68 5.74
N SER A 7 -6.42 -9.72 6.10
CA SER A 7 -6.39 -10.98 5.34
C SER A 7 -6.83 -10.81 3.88
N VAL A 8 -7.66 -9.80 3.58
CA VAL A 8 -8.07 -9.44 2.22
C VAL A 8 -6.89 -8.87 1.45
N PHE A 9 -6.15 -7.94 2.04
CA PHE A 9 -4.94 -7.38 1.45
C PHE A 9 -3.92 -8.47 1.13
N THR A 10 -3.58 -9.33 2.09
CA THR A 10 -2.59 -10.40 1.90
C THR A 10 -2.97 -11.33 0.74
N ARG A 11 -4.25 -11.74 0.64
CA ARG A 11 -4.71 -12.61 -0.47
C ARG A 11 -4.68 -11.91 -1.83
N GLN A 12 -4.88 -10.59 -1.87
CA GLN A 12 -4.90 -9.82 -3.12
C GLN A 12 -3.48 -9.48 -3.58
N VAL A 13 -2.60 -9.06 -2.67
CA VAL A 13 -1.23 -8.65 -3.02
C VAL A 13 -0.46 -9.82 -3.63
N GLN A 14 -0.61 -11.04 -3.09
CA GLN A 14 0.00 -12.26 -3.62
C GLN A 14 -0.43 -12.62 -5.05
N LYS A 15 -1.59 -12.10 -5.50
CA LYS A 15 -2.09 -12.32 -6.88
C LYS A 15 -1.66 -11.21 -7.83
N LEU A 16 -1.38 -10.02 -7.31
CA LEU A 16 -1.18 -8.81 -8.10
C LEU A 16 0.30 -8.47 -8.24
N LEU A 17 1.10 -8.68 -7.20
CA LEU A 17 2.50 -8.32 -7.13
C LEU A 17 3.35 -9.56 -6.85
N SER A 18 4.54 -9.61 -7.44
CA SER A 18 5.59 -10.53 -6.96
C SER A 18 6.09 -10.10 -5.58
N ASP A 19 6.79 -11.00 -4.88
CA ASP A 19 7.39 -10.68 -3.57
C ASP A 19 8.35 -9.49 -3.64
N ASP A 20 9.07 -9.31 -4.75
CA ASP A 20 9.98 -8.19 -4.95
C ASP A 20 9.21 -6.88 -5.22
N GLU A 21 8.18 -6.90 -6.07
CA GLU A 21 7.32 -5.73 -6.30
C GLU A 21 6.60 -5.31 -5.01
N TYR A 22 6.19 -6.28 -4.18
CA TYR A 22 5.58 -5.99 -2.89
C TYR A 22 6.58 -5.41 -1.90
N ARG A 23 7.81 -5.96 -1.84
CA ARG A 23 8.90 -5.40 -1.03
C ARG A 23 9.21 -3.96 -1.41
N GLU A 24 9.25 -3.64 -2.70
CA GLU A 24 9.45 -2.26 -3.16
C GLU A 24 8.32 -1.33 -2.67
N LEU A 25 7.06 -1.78 -2.76
CA LEU A 25 5.91 -1.02 -2.23
C LEU A 25 6.05 -0.77 -0.73
N GLN A 26 6.42 -1.80 0.04
CA GLN A 26 6.62 -1.68 1.49
C GLN A 26 7.72 -0.68 1.82
N VAL A 27 8.88 -0.77 1.14
CA VAL A 27 10.00 0.17 1.34
C VAL A 27 9.61 1.60 0.98
N ALA A 28 8.89 1.79 -0.12
CA ALA A 28 8.41 3.10 -0.54
C ALA A 28 7.48 3.71 0.53
N LEU A 29 6.50 2.94 1.00
CA LEU A 29 5.59 3.40 2.07
C LEU A 29 6.31 3.61 3.41
N ILE A 30 7.36 2.85 3.69
CA ILE A 30 8.18 3.06 4.90
C ILE A 30 8.91 4.39 4.86
N ASN A 31 9.48 4.73 3.72
CA ASN A 31 10.25 5.96 3.53
C ASN A 31 9.35 7.20 3.44
N ASP A 32 8.18 7.09 2.82
CA ASP A 32 7.19 8.16 2.76
C ASP A 32 5.77 7.62 2.98
N PRO A 33 5.34 7.50 4.26
CA PRO A 33 3.97 7.10 4.59
C PRO A 33 2.90 8.11 4.14
N GLY A 34 3.31 9.32 3.72
CA GLY A 34 2.45 10.40 3.26
C GLY A 34 2.14 10.37 1.76
N MET A 35 2.85 9.56 0.97
CA MET A 35 2.77 9.57 -0.51
C MET A 35 1.37 9.26 -1.07
N GLY A 36 0.54 8.55 -0.29
CA GLY A 36 -0.83 8.23 -0.67
C GLY A 36 -1.74 9.43 -0.48
N GLN A 37 -2.57 9.72 -1.49
CA GLN A 37 -3.57 10.78 -1.41
C GLN A 37 -4.64 10.41 -0.38
N ILE A 38 -4.99 11.35 0.49
CA ILE A 38 -6.08 11.17 1.47
C ILE A 38 -7.39 10.98 0.71
N ILE A 39 -8.14 9.94 1.09
CA ILE A 39 -9.51 9.71 0.64
C ILE A 39 -10.40 10.57 1.54
N VAL A 40 -10.95 11.66 1.00
CA VAL A 40 -11.80 12.59 1.76
C VAL A 40 -13.01 11.85 2.35
N GLY A 41 -13.36 12.16 3.60
CA GLY A 41 -14.47 11.53 4.32
C GLY A 41 -14.18 10.14 4.89
N SER A 42 -12.97 9.58 4.69
CA SER A 42 -12.60 8.24 5.19
C SER A 42 -12.02 8.21 6.61
N GLY A 43 -11.83 9.37 7.25
CA GLY A 43 -11.11 9.45 8.53
C GLY A 43 -9.58 9.31 8.41
N GLY A 44 -9.01 9.47 7.21
CA GLY A 44 -7.56 9.50 7.01
C GLY A 44 -6.98 8.30 6.24
N LEU A 45 -7.82 7.47 5.61
CA LEU A 45 -7.32 6.48 4.65
C LEU A 45 -6.60 7.18 3.49
N ARG A 46 -5.54 6.54 3.01
CA ARG A 46 -4.72 6.99 1.90
C ARG A 46 -4.77 5.99 0.77
N LYS A 47 -4.67 6.50 -0.46
CA LYS A 47 -4.62 5.70 -1.69
C LYS A 47 -3.34 6.02 -2.45
N VAL A 48 -2.51 5.01 -2.67
CA VAL A 48 -1.32 5.11 -3.52
C VAL A 48 -1.55 4.32 -4.81
N ARG A 49 -1.12 4.90 -5.93
CA ARG A 49 -1.01 4.17 -7.20
C ARG A 49 0.40 3.61 -7.29
N TRP A 50 0.53 2.29 -7.31
CA TRP A 50 1.81 1.60 -7.40
C TRP A 50 2.04 1.11 -8.81
N ARG A 51 3.26 1.29 -9.31
CA ARG A 51 3.75 0.75 -10.57
C ARG A 51 5.12 0.17 -10.23
N GLY A 52 5.18 -1.13 -9.94
CA GLY A 52 6.43 -1.80 -9.61
C GLY A 52 7.51 -1.56 -10.66
N SER A 53 8.78 -1.66 -10.27
CA SER A 53 9.88 -1.45 -11.18
C SER A 53 9.93 -2.61 -12.21
N GLY A 54 9.45 -2.37 -13.43
CA GLY A 54 9.47 -3.35 -14.52
C GLY A 54 8.13 -3.64 -15.22
N ARG A 55 7.00 -3.11 -14.75
CA ARG A 55 5.69 -3.30 -15.41
C ARG A 55 5.34 -2.15 -16.36
N GLY A 56 4.91 -2.50 -17.58
CA GLY A 56 4.42 -1.55 -18.59
C GLY A 56 3.13 -0.81 -18.18
N LYS A 57 2.66 0.12 -19.04
CA LYS A 57 1.54 1.08 -18.80
C LYS A 57 0.24 0.47 -18.22
N SER A 58 -0.01 -0.82 -18.41
CA SER A 58 -1.25 -1.53 -18.03
C SER A 58 -1.24 -2.20 -16.64
N GLY A 59 -0.11 -2.29 -15.92
CA GLY A 59 0.02 -3.12 -14.70
C GLY A 59 -0.02 -2.41 -13.34
N GLY A 60 -0.51 -1.18 -13.27
CA GLY A 60 -0.44 -0.40 -12.02
C GLY A 60 -1.57 -0.73 -11.04
N THR A 61 -1.23 -1.22 -9.84
CA THR A 61 -2.16 -1.52 -8.74
C THR A 61 -2.44 -0.28 -7.89
N ARG A 62 -3.49 -0.31 -7.09
CA ARG A 62 -3.79 0.71 -6.08
C ARG A 62 -3.87 0.05 -4.72
N ALA A 63 -3.12 0.58 -3.76
CA ALA A 63 -3.21 0.16 -2.36
C ALA A 63 -3.94 1.23 -1.55
N ILE A 64 -4.86 0.79 -0.70
CA ILE A 64 -5.52 1.61 0.33
C ILE A 64 -4.92 1.24 1.67
N TYR A 65 -4.44 2.23 2.41
CA TYR A 65 -3.81 2.04 3.71
C TYR A 65 -4.17 3.16 4.69
N TYR A 66 -3.89 2.95 5.96
CA TYR A 66 -3.95 3.97 7.01
C TYR A 66 -2.57 4.12 7.64
N TRP A 67 -2.07 5.35 7.74
CA TRP A 67 -0.85 5.66 8.46
C TRP A 67 -1.20 6.15 9.87
N SER A 68 -0.99 5.28 10.85
CA SER A 68 -1.15 5.58 12.26
C SER A 68 0.16 6.11 12.85
N VAL A 69 0.23 7.41 13.13
CA VAL A 69 1.46 8.05 13.61
C VAL A 69 1.86 7.53 15.01
N SER A 70 0.88 7.21 15.85
CA SER A 70 1.07 6.57 17.14
C SER A 70 0.00 5.49 17.28
N PRO A 71 0.34 4.20 17.13
CA PRO A 71 1.65 3.58 17.43
C PRO A 71 2.58 3.28 16.23
N ASP A 72 2.95 4.26 15.39
CA ASP A 72 3.86 4.13 14.22
C ASP A 72 3.61 2.86 13.37
N GLN A 73 2.42 2.80 12.76
CA GLN A 73 1.94 1.66 11.98
C GLN A 73 1.41 2.07 10.60
N LEU A 74 1.61 1.18 9.64
CA LEU A 74 0.91 1.17 8.36
C LEU A 74 -0.08 0.01 8.34
N LEU A 75 -1.37 0.33 8.37
CA LEU A 75 -2.44 -0.65 8.22
C LEU A 75 -2.75 -0.78 6.72
N MET A 76 -2.54 -1.94 6.13
CA MET A 76 -2.77 -2.22 4.71
C MET A 76 -4.15 -2.86 4.54
N LEU A 77 -5.10 -2.12 3.96
CA LEU A 77 -6.52 -2.51 3.94
C LEU A 77 -6.89 -3.30 2.69
N LEU A 78 -6.61 -2.75 1.50
CA LEU A 78 -7.03 -3.32 0.21
C LEU A 78 -6.01 -3.04 -0.89
N ILE A 79 -5.91 -3.94 -1.88
CA ILE A 79 -5.15 -3.73 -3.11
C ILE A 79 -5.87 -4.31 -4.33
N TYR A 80 -5.88 -3.57 -5.44
CA TYR A 80 -6.59 -3.94 -6.67
C TYR A 80 -5.99 -3.32 -7.93
#